data_AF-A0A2K3J0G9-F1
#
_entry.id   AF-A0A2K3J0G9-F1
#
_cell.length_a   1.000
_cell.length_b   1.000
_cell.length_c   1.000
_cell.angle_alpha   90.00
_cell.angle_beta   90.00
_cell.angle_gamma   90.00
#
_symmetry.space_group_name_H-M   'P 1'
#
loop_
_entity.id
_entity.type
_entity.pdbx_description
1 polymer ?
#
loop_
_entity_poly.entity_id
_entity_poly.type
_entity_poly.pdbx_seq_one_letter_code
_entity_poly.pdbx_strand_id
1 'polypeptide(L)'
;MAIRDEMKKPLYSYEIKREGGEDVIYVNYLGAPFVPNLSDSPAVMERTVDILIENPNVSRIVFVQQKNYNYDFRETSSLLEIAQFYVYLMKQEKILSRAKLASATDQFFSMRYNEIFSFLSMLKRDPVGAYSELEKMIIRAKIFSDKLGEGLRLDQLNYVGLLERLLGLMNKLQIVQEALSYIDSYQKGDRSIYEKIFRPDVIPNFTFTRLVSDLPSDAEIVDQYEISSKDYDVSLVTIMRKKDEPKLIYHLVPPENILDEDQGMLLNLARGVLIEHQPKAEEFTDTERTRQVFFNVSRDLLQDLAQSKGVKLTYSDLNKLATILVRHTIGFGLIEVLLQDKKLQDITLNAPVSMVPVFVRHQNYDECLSNILPSQEDIDSWAAKFRLISGRPLDESNPILDTQLELGKVRARIAIIQRPLSPDGLAYAIRRHREEPWTFPLFVQNKMINPLAAGVMSFLVDGSRTMLLAGTRSSGKTSLLGSLMLEIIPKYRIIVIEDSLELPVESLRKLEYDILRMKVRSALLKTTTEVSAEDGIRTSLRLGDSSLII
;
A
#
# COMPACT_ATOMS: atom_id res chain seq x y z
N MET A 1 14.06 -1.78 17.61
CA MET A 1 13.76 -2.79 18.66
C MET A 1 12.93 -3.96 18.11
N ALA A 2 11.93 -3.74 17.24
CA ALA A 2 11.09 -4.82 16.68
C ALA A 2 11.81 -5.80 15.71
N ILE A 3 12.80 -5.36 14.94
CA ILE A 3 13.45 -6.19 13.89
C ILE A 3 14.37 -7.27 14.47
N ARG A 4 14.97 -7.04 15.65
CA ARG A 4 15.77 -8.06 16.36
C ARG A 4 14.91 -9.20 16.92
N ASP A 5 13.62 -8.98 17.12
CA ASP A 5 12.69 -10.02 17.59
C ASP A 5 12.16 -10.89 16.44
N GLU A 6 12.04 -10.36 15.22
CA GLU A 6 11.58 -11.16 14.07
C GLU A 6 12.61 -12.22 13.64
N MET A 7 13.91 -11.93 13.69
CA MET A 7 14.98 -12.91 13.40
C MET A 7 15.19 -13.96 14.51
N LYS A 8 14.57 -13.80 15.69
CA LYS A 8 14.66 -14.76 16.81
C LYS A 8 13.49 -15.74 16.87
N LYS A 9 12.44 -15.51 16.08
CA LYS A 9 11.25 -16.35 16.11
C LYS A 9 11.57 -17.71 15.47
N PRO A 10 11.20 -18.83 16.11
CA PRO A 10 11.40 -20.13 15.52
C PRO A 10 10.67 -20.24 14.18
N LEU A 11 11.24 -20.96 13.24
CA LEU A 11 10.62 -21.23 11.94
C LEU A 11 9.22 -21.82 12.16
N TYR A 12 8.23 -21.30 11.44
CA TYR A 12 6.80 -21.66 11.51
C TYR A 12 6.05 -21.23 12.78
N SER A 13 6.67 -20.47 13.67
CA SER A 13 5.93 -19.80 14.75
C SER A 13 5.02 -18.70 14.18
N TYR A 14 4.02 -18.31 14.96
CA TYR A 14 3.10 -17.25 14.58
C TYR A 14 2.87 -16.27 15.73
N GLU A 15 2.46 -15.06 15.40
CA GLU A 15 1.97 -14.06 16.34
C GLU A 15 0.70 -13.40 15.81
N ILE A 16 -0.12 -12.87 16.72
CA ILE A 16 -1.33 -12.13 16.35
C ILE A 16 -1.12 -10.68 16.73
N LYS A 17 -1.35 -9.78 15.77
CA LYS A 17 -1.32 -8.33 15.96
C LYS A 17 -2.68 -7.76 15.62
N ARG A 18 -3.09 -6.75 16.37
CA ARG A 18 -4.33 -6.02 16.09
C ARG A 18 -4.00 -4.79 15.24
N GLU A 19 -4.45 -4.78 13.99
CA GLU A 19 -4.20 -3.71 13.02
C GLU A 19 -5.51 -3.14 12.50
N GLY A 20 -5.72 -1.83 12.63
CA GLY A 20 -6.94 -1.16 12.15
C GLY A 20 -8.25 -1.69 12.76
N GLY A 21 -8.19 -2.45 13.87
CA GLY A 21 -9.36 -3.07 14.49
C GLY A 21 -9.53 -4.56 14.17
N GLU A 22 -8.77 -5.09 13.22
CA GLU A 22 -8.74 -6.50 12.80
C GLU A 22 -7.61 -7.27 13.48
N ASP A 23 -7.83 -8.56 13.76
CA ASP A 23 -6.78 -9.47 14.24
C ASP A 23 -6.07 -10.09 13.04
N VAL A 24 -4.78 -9.79 12.87
CA VAL A 24 -3.93 -10.26 11.77
C VAL A 24 -2.91 -11.26 12.32
N ILE A 25 -2.83 -12.43 11.71
CA ILE A 25 -1.85 -13.45 12.07
C ILE A 25 -0.63 -13.40 11.17
N TYR A 26 0.55 -13.32 11.78
CA TYR A 26 1.84 -13.30 11.11
C TYR A 26 2.55 -14.63 11.32
N VAL A 27 2.72 -15.41 10.27
CA VAL A 27 3.39 -16.72 10.32
C VAL A 27 4.82 -16.60 9.80
N ASN A 28 5.79 -16.96 10.62
CA ASN A 28 7.20 -16.85 10.28
C ASN A 28 7.67 -17.98 9.35
N TYR A 29 8.03 -17.62 8.12
CA TYR A 29 8.67 -18.49 7.13
C TYR A 29 10.12 -18.06 6.84
N LEU A 30 10.68 -17.09 7.57
CA LEU A 30 12.06 -16.64 7.38
C LEU A 30 13.04 -17.81 7.59
N GLY A 31 13.82 -18.13 6.55
CA GLY A 31 14.72 -19.29 6.54
C GLY A 31 14.10 -20.59 5.97
N ALA A 32 12.83 -20.59 5.57
CA ALA A 32 12.26 -21.71 4.81
C ALA A 32 12.91 -21.81 3.41
N PRO A 33 13.20 -23.02 2.91
CA PRO A 33 13.83 -23.21 1.60
C PRO A 33 12.85 -23.09 0.42
N PHE A 34 11.62 -22.64 0.66
CA PHE A 34 10.55 -22.51 -0.33
C PHE A 34 9.69 -21.29 -0.02
N VAL A 35 8.99 -20.77 -1.03
CA VAL A 35 8.03 -19.67 -0.88
C VAL A 35 6.73 -20.17 -0.24
N PRO A 36 6.22 -19.56 0.85
CA PRO A 36 4.98 -19.98 1.45
C PRO A 36 3.80 -19.56 0.57
N ASN A 37 3.24 -20.51 -0.17
CA ASN A 37 2.07 -20.32 -1.02
C ASN A 37 0.97 -21.34 -0.64
N LEU A 38 -0.24 -20.85 -0.35
CA LEU A 38 -1.40 -21.70 -0.10
C LEU A 38 -1.79 -22.52 -1.34
N SER A 39 -1.61 -21.93 -2.53
CA SER A 39 -1.97 -22.57 -3.80
C SER A 39 -1.11 -23.78 -4.08
N ASP A 40 0.20 -23.66 -3.94
CA ASP A 40 1.12 -24.69 -4.43
C ASP A 40 1.52 -25.71 -3.36
N SER A 41 1.44 -25.35 -2.08
CA SER A 41 1.98 -26.16 -0.98
C SER A 41 0.90 -26.71 -0.05
N PRO A 42 0.62 -28.04 -0.10
CA PRO A 42 -0.28 -28.70 0.85
C PRO A 42 0.16 -28.54 2.31
N ALA A 43 1.47 -28.49 2.55
CA ALA A 43 2.03 -28.37 3.89
C ALA A 43 1.82 -26.97 4.49
N VAL A 44 1.89 -25.92 3.64
CA VAL A 44 1.57 -24.55 4.06
C VAL A 44 0.09 -24.45 4.40
N MET A 45 -0.80 -24.99 3.55
CA MET A 45 -2.24 -24.99 3.79
C MET A 45 -2.63 -25.74 5.07
N GLU A 46 -2.11 -26.95 5.27
CA GLU A 46 -2.38 -27.72 6.49
C GLU A 46 -1.98 -26.95 7.75
N ARG A 47 -0.77 -26.39 7.75
CA ARG A 47 -0.28 -25.61 8.89
C ARG A 47 -1.15 -24.38 9.14
N THR A 48 -1.54 -23.68 8.09
CA THR A 48 -2.42 -22.50 8.21
C THR A 48 -3.77 -22.89 8.79
N VAL A 49 -4.38 -23.99 8.33
CA VAL A 49 -5.63 -24.49 8.90
C VAL A 49 -5.46 -24.86 10.37
N ASP A 50 -4.36 -25.54 10.75
CA ASP A 50 -4.08 -25.87 12.15
C ASP A 50 -3.95 -24.61 13.03
N ILE A 51 -3.28 -23.56 12.53
CA ILE A 51 -3.17 -22.27 13.22
C ILE A 51 -4.55 -21.60 13.37
N LEU A 52 -5.41 -21.64 12.35
CA LEU A 52 -6.76 -21.07 12.39
C LEU A 52 -7.71 -21.83 13.32
N ILE A 53 -7.51 -23.15 13.50
CA ILE A 53 -8.23 -23.95 14.49
C ILE A 53 -7.99 -23.41 15.91
N GLU A 54 -6.76 -22.98 16.19
CA GLU A 54 -6.39 -22.39 17.48
C GLU A 54 -6.86 -20.93 17.61
N ASN A 55 -7.02 -20.22 16.49
CA ASN A 55 -7.25 -18.78 16.44
C ASN A 55 -8.43 -18.39 15.50
N PRO A 56 -9.69 -18.64 15.89
CA PRO A 56 -10.85 -18.52 15.01
C PRO A 56 -11.31 -17.07 14.72
N ASN A 57 -10.78 -16.08 15.43
CA ASN A 57 -11.19 -14.67 15.31
C ASN A 57 -10.30 -13.85 14.36
N VAL A 58 -9.29 -14.48 13.75
CA VAL A 58 -8.37 -13.82 12.84
C VAL A 58 -9.11 -13.41 11.57
N SER A 59 -8.83 -12.19 11.09
CA SER A 59 -9.43 -11.68 9.85
C SER A 59 -8.49 -11.84 8.65
N ARG A 60 -7.18 -11.89 8.87
CA ARG A 60 -6.16 -11.90 7.80
C ARG A 60 -4.93 -12.71 8.17
N ILE A 61 -4.28 -13.29 7.16
CA ILE A 61 -3.04 -14.07 7.32
C ILE A 61 -1.91 -13.43 6.53
N VAL A 62 -0.75 -13.29 7.16
CA VAL A 62 0.48 -12.82 6.51
C VAL A 62 1.57 -13.87 6.70
N PHE A 63 2.11 -14.41 5.62
CA PHE A 63 3.32 -15.22 5.68
C PHE A 63 4.55 -14.34 5.53
N VAL A 64 5.40 -14.33 6.55
CA VAL A 64 6.59 -13.49 6.63
C VAL A 64 7.80 -14.27 6.12
N GLN A 65 8.34 -13.88 4.98
CA GLN A 65 9.59 -14.41 4.44
C GLN A 65 10.48 -13.26 3.92
N GLN A 66 11.18 -13.45 2.79
CA GLN A 66 11.87 -12.37 2.08
C GLN A 66 10.89 -11.35 1.48
N LYS A 67 9.62 -11.75 1.33
CA LYS A 67 8.48 -10.88 1.07
C LYS A 67 7.37 -11.32 2.03
N ASN A 68 6.44 -10.42 2.34
CA ASN A 68 5.24 -10.73 3.09
C ASN A 68 4.14 -11.11 2.10
N TYR A 69 3.55 -12.29 2.28
CA TYR A 69 2.43 -12.78 1.47
C TYR A 69 1.15 -12.63 2.27
N ASN A 70 0.38 -11.59 1.95
CA ASN A 70 -0.82 -11.23 2.69
C ASN A 70 -2.07 -11.78 1.99
N TYR A 71 -2.82 -12.62 2.71
CA TYR A 71 -4.11 -13.13 2.30
C TYR A 71 -5.21 -12.31 2.98
N ASP A 72 -6.16 -11.85 2.18
CA ASP A 72 -7.21 -10.94 2.63
C ASP A 72 -8.29 -11.64 3.48
N PHE A 73 -9.34 -10.89 3.83
CA PHE A 73 -10.47 -11.42 4.60
C PHE A 73 -11.22 -12.54 3.88
N ARG A 74 -11.43 -12.43 2.56
CA ARG A 74 -12.19 -13.42 1.78
C ARG A 74 -11.44 -14.75 1.73
N GLU A 75 -10.14 -14.69 1.46
CA GLU A 75 -9.26 -15.85 1.41
C GLU A 75 -9.13 -16.50 2.80
N THR A 76 -8.92 -15.68 3.82
CA THR A 76 -8.80 -16.14 5.21
C THR A 76 -10.10 -16.76 5.72
N SER A 77 -11.25 -16.16 5.40
CA SER A 77 -12.58 -16.69 5.74
C SER A 77 -12.80 -18.08 5.13
N SER A 78 -12.37 -18.30 3.89
CA SER A 78 -12.50 -19.60 3.23
C SER A 78 -11.73 -20.71 3.97
N LEU A 79 -10.55 -20.42 4.51
CA LEU A 79 -9.79 -21.38 5.34
C LEU A 79 -10.34 -21.51 6.76
N LEU A 80 -10.91 -20.44 7.32
CA LEU A 80 -11.60 -20.49 8.61
C LEU A 80 -12.81 -21.41 8.57
N GLU A 81 -13.58 -21.42 7.48
CA GLU A 81 -14.67 -22.37 7.30
C GLU A 81 -14.16 -23.82 7.33
N ILE A 82 -13.01 -24.10 6.72
CA ILE A 82 -12.38 -25.43 6.79
C ILE A 82 -11.95 -25.78 8.21
N ALA A 83 -11.31 -24.85 8.92
CA ALA A 83 -10.90 -25.04 10.31
C ALA A 83 -12.12 -25.32 11.21
N GLN A 84 -13.19 -24.53 11.09
CA GLN A 84 -14.43 -24.71 11.84
C GLN A 84 -15.13 -26.04 11.49
N PHE A 85 -15.17 -26.39 10.21
CA PHE A 85 -15.73 -27.67 9.76
C PHE A 85 -14.95 -28.85 10.33
N TYR A 86 -13.62 -28.83 10.30
CA TYR A 86 -12.77 -29.85 10.91
C TYR A 86 -13.04 -29.98 12.42
N VAL A 87 -13.13 -28.86 13.14
CA VAL A 87 -13.43 -28.85 14.58
C VAL A 87 -14.83 -29.40 14.86
N TYR A 88 -15.83 -29.05 14.05
CA TYR A 88 -17.18 -29.60 14.13
C TYR A 88 -17.17 -31.13 13.98
N LEU A 89 -16.48 -31.66 12.97
CA LEU A 89 -16.38 -33.11 12.74
C LEU A 89 -15.70 -33.84 13.91
N MET A 90 -14.64 -33.27 14.46
CA MET A 90 -13.86 -33.90 15.52
C MET A 90 -14.52 -33.79 16.90
N LYS A 91 -15.01 -32.60 17.28
CA LYS A 91 -15.50 -32.33 18.64
C LYS A 91 -17.00 -32.56 18.79
N GLN A 92 -17.81 -32.10 17.83
CA GLN A 92 -19.27 -32.15 17.92
C GLN A 92 -19.82 -33.46 17.38
N GLU A 93 -19.48 -33.79 16.12
CA GLU A 93 -19.94 -35.05 15.51
C GLU A 93 -19.20 -36.29 16.03
N LYS A 94 -17.96 -36.10 16.51
CA LYS A 94 -17.05 -37.18 16.92
C LYS A 94 -16.99 -38.26 15.85
N ILE A 95 -16.68 -37.84 14.62
CA ILE A 95 -16.86 -38.66 13.43
C ILE A 95 -16.04 -39.96 13.43
N LEU A 96 -14.92 -39.98 14.14
CA LEU A 96 -14.06 -41.16 14.32
C LEU A 96 -14.53 -42.12 15.42
N SER A 97 -15.66 -41.84 16.07
CA SER A 97 -16.20 -42.69 17.13
C SER A 97 -16.75 -44.02 16.56
N ARG A 98 -16.63 -45.08 17.36
CA ARG A 98 -17.18 -46.40 17.04
C ARG A 98 -18.65 -46.32 16.61
N ALA A 99 -19.48 -45.59 17.36
CA ALA A 99 -20.91 -45.49 17.10
C ALA A 99 -21.25 -44.86 15.73
N LYS A 100 -20.38 -43.99 15.20
CA LYS A 100 -20.59 -43.34 13.88
C LYS A 100 -20.09 -44.22 12.73
N LEU A 101 -18.98 -44.92 12.94
CA LEU A 101 -18.32 -45.70 11.89
C LEU A 101 -18.78 -47.15 11.82
N ALA A 102 -19.33 -47.70 12.90
CA ALA A 102 -19.73 -49.11 13.02
C ALA A 102 -20.95 -49.20 13.96
N SER A 103 -22.14 -49.24 13.37
CA SER A 103 -23.41 -49.25 14.09
C SER A 103 -23.79 -50.62 14.65
N ALA A 104 -23.41 -51.71 13.95
CA ALA A 104 -23.81 -53.07 14.34
C ALA A 104 -22.63 -54.07 14.46
N THR A 105 -21.51 -53.83 13.78
CA THR A 105 -20.35 -54.76 13.75
C THR A 105 -19.03 -54.02 13.71
N ASP A 106 -18.01 -54.53 14.40
CA ASP A 106 -16.65 -53.98 14.35
C ASP A 106 -15.86 -54.46 13.13
N GLN A 107 -16.41 -55.37 12.33
CA GLN A 107 -15.72 -55.99 11.19
C GLN A 107 -15.16 -54.97 10.18
N PHE A 108 -15.86 -53.85 9.98
CA PHE A 108 -15.45 -52.79 9.04
C PHE A 108 -14.87 -51.54 9.72
N PHE A 109 -14.82 -51.51 11.06
CA PHE A 109 -14.45 -50.32 11.81
C PHE A 109 -13.05 -49.82 11.46
N SER A 110 -12.04 -50.70 11.45
CA SER A 110 -10.65 -50.31 11.15
C SER A 110 -10.48 -49.74 9.74
N MET A 111 -11.17 -50.32 8.75
CA MET A 111 -11.14 -49.82 7.36
C MET A 111 -11.77 -48.44 7.27
N ARG A 112 -12.99 -48.26 7.81
CA ARG A 112 -13.70 -46.98 7.79
C ARG A 112 -13.00 -45.89 8.61
N TYR A 113 -12.38 -46.27 9.72
CA TYR A 113 -11.56 -45.36 10.53
C TYR A 113 -10.41 -44.81 9.69
N ASN A 114 -9.66 -45.67 9.00
CA ASN A 114 -8.56 -45.25 8.15
C ASN A 114 -9.02 -44.37 6.97
N GLU A 115 -10.17 -44.71 6.36
CA GLU A 115 -10.77 -43.89 5.30
C GLU A 115 -11.13 -42.48 5.79
N ILE A 116 -11.89 -42.37 6.89
CA ILE A 116 -12.28 -41.07 7.44
C ILE A 116 -11.09 -40.30 8.00
N PHE A 117 -10.12 -40.99 8.61
CA PHE A 117 -8.89 -40.36 9.08
C PHE A 117 -8.07 -39.79 7.91
N SER A 118 -7.95 -40.54 6.82
CA SER A 118 -7.31 -40.06 5.58
C SER A 118 -8.05 -38.87 5.00
N PHE A 119 -9.39 -38.90 4.99
CA PHE A 119 -10.22 -37.78 4.57
C PHE A 119 -9.97 -36.54 5.43
N LEU A 120 -9.93 -36.67 6.76
CA LEU A 120 -9.67 -35.55 7.68
C LEU A 120 -8.27 -34.95 7.49
N SER A 121 -7.26 -35.78 7.23
CA SER A 121 -5.91 -35.30 6.90
C SER A 121 -5.89 -34.57 5.55
N MET A 122 -6.61 -35.10 4.55
CA MET A 122 -6.72 -34.47 3.24
C MET A 122 -7.49 -33.16 3.32
N LEU A 123 -8.53 -33.06 4.15
CA LEU A 123 -9.34 -31.85 4.32
C LEU A 123 -8.50 -30.62 4.70
N LYS A 124 -7.47 -30.79 5.53
CA LYS A 124 -6.57 -29.68 5.91
C LYS A 124 -5.55 -29.33 4.82
N ARG A 125 -5.15 -30.30 4.00
CA ARG A 125 -4.09 -30.17 2.98
C ARG A 125 -4.63 -29.75 1.62
N ASP A 126 -5.79 -30.25 1.27
CA ASP A 126 -6.43 -30.16 -0.03
C ASP A 126 -7.97 -30.34 0.14
N PRO A 127 -8.69 -29.30 0.60
CA PRO A 127 -10.14 -29.35 0.80
C PRO A 127 -10.92 -29.78 -0.46
N VAL A 128 -10.53 -29.30 -1.64
CA VAL A 128 -11.17 -29.65 -2.93
C VAL A 128 -10.88 -31.10 -3.28
N GLY A 129 -9.64 -31.57 -3.11
CA GLY A 129 -9.31 -32.97 -3.30
C GLY A 129 -10.03 -33.89 -2.30
N ALA A 130 -10.22 -33.45 -1.05
CA ALA A 130 -10.98 -34.18 -0.04
C ALA A 130 -12.46 -34.31 -0.43
N TYR A 131 -13.04 -33.27 -1.03
CA TYR A 131 -14.39 -33.32 -1.60
C TYR A 131 -14.50 -34.38 -2.71
N SER A 132 -13.58 -34.36 -3.69
CA SER A 132 -13.57 -35.35 -4.79
C SER A 132 -13.35 -36.79 -4.29
N GLU A 133 -12.49 -36.98 -3.29
CA GLU A 133 -12.27 -38.31 -2.69
C GLU A 133 -13.52 -38.78 -1.93
N LEU A 134 -14.24 -37.88 -1.26
CA LEU A 134 -15.49 -38.22 -0.57
C LEU A 134 -16.57 -38.72 -1.53
N GLU A 135 -16.72 -38.10 -2.71
CA GLU A 135 -17.62 -38.60 -3.76
C GLU A 135 -17.25 -40.03 -4.20
N LYS A 136 -15.95 -40.28 -4.41
CA LYS A 136 -15.44 -41.61 -4.76
C LYS A 136 -15.64 -42.62 -3.63
N MET A 137 -15.51 -42.20 -2.37
CA MET A 137 -15.79 -43.04 -1.19
C MET A 137 -17.27 -43.45 -1.15
N ILE A 138 -18.20 -42.53 -1.41
CA ILE A 138 -19.65 -42.83 -1.45
C ILE A 138 -19.96 -43.87 -2.53
N ILE A 139 -19.41 -43.71 -3.74
CA ILE A 139 -19.61 -44.65 -4.84
C ILE A 139 -19.08 -46.05 -4.47
N ARG A 140 -17.84 -46.15 -3.96
CA ARG A 140 -17.26 -47.41 -3.50
C ARG A 140 -18.09 -48.06 -2.39
N ALA A 141 -18.57 -47.25 -1.43
CA ALA A 141 -19.36 -47.71 -0.31
C ALA A 141 -20.74 -48.24 -0.74
N LYS A 142 -21.38 -47.63 -1.74
CA LYS A 142 -22.64 -48.10 -2.36
C LYS A 142 -22.45 -49.43 -3.08
N ILE A 143 -21.42 -49.54 -3.94
CA ILE A 143 -21.09 -50.78 -4.65
C ILE A 143 -20.79 -51.92 -3.67
N PHE A 144 -20.12 -51.61 -2.55
CA PHE A 144 -19.85 -52.61 -1.51
C PHE A 144 -21.12 -53.06 -0.79
N SER A 145 -22.09 -52.16 -0.58
CA SER A 145 -23.40 -52.48 0.03
C SER A 145 -24.15 -53.56 -0.75
N ASP A 146 -24.09 -53.52 -2.09
CA ASP A 146 -24.78 -54.49 -2.95
C ASP A 146 -24.18 -55.90 -2.93
N LYS A 147 -22.97 -56.05 -2.37
CA LYS A 147 -22.26 -57.34 -2.25
C LYS A 147 -22.41 -58.00 -0.87
N LEU A 148 -23.10 -57.36 0.08
CA LEU A 148 -23.22 -57.80 1.48
C LEU A 148 -24.56 -58.49 1.76
N GLY A 149 -24.56 -59.46 2.68
CA GLY A 149 -25.78 -60.08 3.21
C GLY A 149 -26.59 -59.15 4.13
N GLU A 150 -27.89 -59.45 4.34
CA GLU A 150 -28.88 -58.53 4.95
C GLU A 150 -28.43 -57.85 6.25
N GLY A 151 -27.80 -58.58 7.19
CA GLY A 151 -27.37 -58.02 8.48
C GLY A 151 -26.19 -57.03 8.40
N LEU A 152 -25.26 -57.24 7.45
CA LEU A 152 -24.11 -56.36 7.23
C LEU A 152 -24.46 -55.18 6.30
N ARG A 153 -25.51 -55.34 5.49
CA ARG A 153 -25.97 -54.32 4.54
C ARG A 153 -26.51 -53.08 5.24
N LEU A 154 -27.27 -53.24 6.33
CA LEU A 154 -27.88 -52.13 7.06
C LEU A 154 -26.81 -51.23 7.72
N ASP A 155 -25.78 -51.85 8.30
CA ASP A 155 -24.62 -51.13 8.83
C ASP A 155 -23.84 -50.36 7.74
N GLN A 156 -23.67 -50.96 6.56
CA GLN A 156 -23.04 -50.29 5.43
C GLN A 156 -23.87 -49.12 4.91
N LEU A 157 -25.21 -49.22 4.87
CA LEU A 157 -26.08 -48.12 4.47
C LEU A 157 -26.03 -46.95 5.45
N ASN A 158 -25.91 -47.21 6.76
CA ASN A 158 -25.69 -46.16 7.76
C ASN A 158 -24.38 -45.40 7.50
N TYR A 159 -23.31 -46.11 7.14
CA TYR A 159 -22.04 -45.48 6.75
C TYR A 159 -22.17 -44.66 5.47
N VAL A 160 -22.86 -45.16 4.45
CA VAL A 160 -23.16 -44.37 3.23
C VAL A 160 -23.92 -43.09 3.57
N GLY A 161 -24.95 -43.17 4.42
CA GLY A 161 -25.71 -41.99 4.85
C GLY A 161 -24.87 -40.98 5.64
N LEU A 162 -23.87 -41.43 6.41
CA LEU A 162 -22.88 -40.56 7.04
C LEU A 162 -22.06 -39.81 5.99
N LEU A 163 -21.51 -40.53 5.00
CA LEU A 163 -20.71 -39.93 3.94
C LEU A 163 -21.51 -38.93 3.09
N GLU A 164 -22.76 -39.25 2.75
CA GLU A 164 -23.66 -38.35 2.02
C GLU A 164 -23.98 -37.08 2.83
N ARG A 165 -24.16 -37.21 4.15
CA ARG A 165 -24.34 -36.05 5.03
C ARG A 165 -23.08 -35.17 5.05
N LEU A 166 -21.89 -35.76 5.09
CA LEU A 166 -20.63 -35.02 5.02
C LEU A 166 -20.50 -34.26 3.70
N LEU A 167 -20.84 -34.91 2.59
CA LEU A 167 -20.82 -34.27 1.27
C LEU A 167 -21.78 -33.07 1.23
N GLY A 168 -22.98 -33.23 1.79
CA GLY A 168 -23.96 -32.14 1.90
C GLY A 168 -23.48 -30.96 2.77
N LEU A 169 -22.65 -31.21 3.79
CA LEU A 169 -22.02 -30.14 4.57
C LEU A 169 -20.87 -29.48 3.79
N MET A 170 -20.03 -30.26 3.11
CA MET A 170 -18.93 -29.71 2.30
C MET A 170 -19.42 -28.83 1.15
N ASN A 171 -20.56 -29.15 0.53
CA ASN A 171 -21.19 -28.33 -0.52
C ASN A 171 -21.55 -26.90 -0.08
N LYS A 172 -21.59 -26.64 1.23
CA LYS A 172 -21.86 -25.31 1.79
C LYS A 172 -20.61 -24.47 2.00
N LEU A 173 -19.43 -25.09 1.93
CA LEU A 173 -18.15 -24.41 2.15
C LEU A 173 -17.81 -23.56 0.94
N GLN A 174 -17.42 -22.31 1.18
CA GLN A 174 -17.10 -21.34 0.14
C GLN A 174 -16.04 -21.87 -0.83
N ILE A 175 -14.97 -22.46 -0.31
CA ILE A 175 -13.88 -23.02 -1.13
C ILE A 175 -14.35 -24.13 -2.08
N VAL A 176 -15.36 -24.90 -1.69
CA VAL A 176 -15.95 -25.96 -2.53
C VAL A 176 -16.83 -25.30 -3.59
N GLN A 177 -17.68 -24.35 -3.21
CA GLN A 177 -18.57 -23.64 -4.14
C GLN A 177 -17.80 -22.92 -5.25
N GLU A 178 -16.68 -22.27 -4.91
CA GLU A 178 -15.80 -21.63 -5.89
C GLU A 178 -15.08 -22.63 -6.80
N ALA A 179 -14.86 -23.87 -6.33
CA ALA A 179 -14.21 -24.93 -7.07
C ALA A 179 -15.17 -25.76 -7.97
N LEU A 180 -16.48 -25.77 -7.71
CA LEU A 180 -17.46 -26.63 -8.40
C LEU A 180 -17.43 -26.49 -9.92
N SER A 181 -17.22 -25.29 -10.46
CA SER A 181 -17.16 -25.05 -11.92
C SER A 181 -15.95 -25.68 -12.61
N TYR A 182 -14.97 -26.18 -11.86
CA TYR A 182 -13.72 -26.73 -12.40
C TYR A 182 -13.44 -28.16 -11.88
N ILE A 183 -14.36 -28.73 -11.09
CA ILE A 183 -14.12 -29.97 -10.35
C ILE A 183 -14.08 -31.20 -11.26
N ASP A 184 -14.81 -31.18 -12.38
CA ASP A 184 -14.80 -32.27 -13.37
C ASP A 184 -13.44 -32.44 -14.05
N SER A 185 -12.64 -31.37 -14.11
CA SER A 185 -11.26 -31.39 -14.63
C SER A 185 -10.19 -31.68 -13.57
N TYR A 186 -10.56 -31.81 -12.30
CA TYR A 186 -9.60 -31.99 -11.22
C TYR A 186 -8.91 -33.36 -11.28
N GLN A 187 -7.57 -33.35 -11.30
CA GLN A 187 -6.76 -34.55 -11.14
C GLN A 187 -6.18 -34.61 -9.73
N LYS A 188 -6.05 -35.83 -9.19
CA LYS A 188 -5.51 -36.03 -7.85
C LYS A 188 -4.07 -35.49 -7.77
N GLY A 189 -3.86 -34.50 -6.91
CA GLY A 189 -2.55 -33.85 -6.72
C GLY A 189 -2.34 -32.61 -7.58
N ASP A 190 -3.24 -32.29 -8.51
CA ASP A 190 -3.27 -31.01 -9.21
C ASP A 190 -3.83 -29.93 -8.27
N ARG A 191 -3.09 -28.84 -8.11
CA ARG A 191 -3.44 -27.73 -7.22
C ARG A 191 -3.69 -26.42 -7.97
N SER A 192 -3.67 -26.45 -9.30
CA SER A 192 -3.91 -25.27 -10.15
C SER A 192 -5.25 -24.56 -9.87
N ILE A 193 -6.24 -25.29 -9.33
CA ILE A 193 -7.52 -24.71 -8.91
C ILE A 193 -7.36 -23.65 -7.81
N TYR A 194 -6.37 -23.83 -6.93
CA TYR A 194 -6.13 -22.92 -5.82
C TYR A 194 -5.50 -21.60 -6.27
N GLU A 195 -4.80 -21.53 -7.40
CA GLU A 195 -4.30 -20.26 -7.98
C GLU A 195 -5.42 -19.27 -8.34
N LYS A 196 -6.66 -19.77 -8.48
CA LYS A 196 -7.84 -18.95 -8.72
C LYS A 196 -8.53 -18.49 -7.44
N ILE A 197 -8.26 -19.17 -6.32
CA ILE A 197 -8.90 -18.95 -5.02
C ILE A 197 -7.99 -18.13 -4.11
N PHE A 198 -6.70 -18.48 -4.06
CA PHE A 198 -5.70 -17.87 -3.21
C PHE A 198 -4.66 -17.13 -4.05
N ARG A 199 -4.63 -15.81 -3.89
CA ARG A 199 -3.75 -14.85 -4.55
C ARG A 199 -3.27 -13.82 -3.53
N PRO A 200 -2.16 -14.10 -2.83
CA PRO A 200 -1.68 -13.19 -1.81
C PRO A 200 -1.16 -11.89 -2.41
N ASP A 201 -1.38 -10.77 -1.72
CA ASP A 201 -0.64 -9.55 -1.95
C ASP A 201 0.82 -9.76 -1.53
N VAL A 202 1.75 -9.65 -2.48
CA VAL A 202 3.19 -9.81 -2.22
C VAL A 202 3.82 -8.46 -1.91
N ILE A 203 4.20 -8.26 -0.65
CA ILE A 203 4.73 -6.99 -0.14
C ILE A 203 6.22 -7.17 0.17
N PRO A 204 7.13 -6.36 -0.38
CA PRO A 204 8.53 -6.38 0.05
C PRO A 204 8.64 -6.15 1.56
N ASN A 205 9.33 -7.01 2.28
CA ASN A 205 9.45 -6.95 3.74
C ASN A 205 10.26 -5.73 4.25
N PHE A 206 10.87 -4.96 3.35
CA PHE A 206 11.57 -3.71 3.66
C PHE A 206 10.71 -2.44 3.49
N THR A 207 9.53 -2.53 2.89
CA THR A 207 8.56 -1.44 2.77
C THR A 207 7.35 -1.76 3.63
N PHE A 208 6.81 -0.80 4.37
CA PHE A 208 5.59 -1.06 5.14
C PHE A 208 4.32 -0.87 4.30
N THR A 209 4.36 0.02 3.30
CA THR A 209 3.26 0.25 2.36
C THR A 209 2.96 -0.98 1.50
N ARG A 210 1.68 -1.39 1.46
CA ARG A 210 1.17 -2.47 0.61
C ARG A 210 0.86 -1.95 -0.79
N LEU A 211 1.21 -2.73 -1.80
CA LEU A 211 0.85 -2.49 -3.20
C LEU A 211 0.08 -3.70 -3.70
N VAL A 212 -1.16 -3.49 -4.14
CA VAL A 212 -1.88 -4.54 -4.87
C VAL A 212 -1.10 -4.77 -6.17
N SER A 213 -0.53 -5.97 -6.31
CA SER A 213 0.51 -6.26 -7.30
C SER A 213 -0.04 -6.73 -8.64
N ASP A 214 -1.25 -7.29 -8.65
CA ASP A 214 -1.87 -7.82 -9.86
C ASP A 214 -2.76 -6.80 -10.55
N LEU A 215 -2.57 -6.69 -11.86
CA LEU A 215 -3.49 -6.00 -12.75
C LEU A 215 -4.84 -6.75 -12.68
N PRO A 216 -5.98 -6.07 -12.42
CA PRO A 216 -7.28 -6.73 -12.43
C PRO A 216 -7.50 -7.39 -13.80
N SER A 217 -7.85 -8.69 -13.81
CA SER A 217 -7.98 -9.47 -15.04
C SER A 217 -9.08 -8.98 -15.99
N ASP A 218 -9.98 -8.14 -15.47
CA ASP A 218 -11.12 -7.52 -16.16
C ASP A 218 -10.90 -6.03 -16.49
N ALA A 219 -9.68 -5.50 -16.26
CA ALA A 219 -9.36 -4.10 -16.54
C ALA A 219 -8.68 -3.91 -17.91
N GLU A 220 -9.09 -2.86 -18.62
CA GLU A 220 -8.50 -2.44 -19.88
C GLU A 220 -7.45 -1.35 -19.63
N ILE A 221 -6.25 -1.50 -20.20
CA ILE A 221 -5.19 -0.49 -20.12
C ILE A 221 -5.54 0.70 -21.00
N VAL A 222 -5.63 1.88 -20.40
CA VAL A 222 -5.94 3.15 -21.07
C VAL A 222 -4.66 3.90 -21.46
N ASP A 223 -3.67 3.91 -20.57
CA ASP A 223 -2.40 4.63 -20.77
C ASP A 223 -1.30 3.97 -19.92
N GLN A 224 -0.06 4.09 -20.35
CA GLN A 224 1.10 3.58 -19.63
C GLN A 224 2.30 4.47 -19.88
N TYR A 225 2.99 4.84 -18.80
CA TYR A 225 4.18 5.68 -18.88
C TYR A 225 5.11 5.45 -17.70
N GLU A 226 6.37 5.83 -17.87
CA GLU A 226 7.38 5.76 -16.82
C GLU A 226 7.51 7.10 -16.11
N ILE A 227 7.74 7.04 -14.80
CA ILE A 227 8.17 8.17 -13.98
C ILE A 227 9.58 7.87 -13.47
N SER A 228 10.48 8.84 -13.60
CA SER A 228 11.87 8.68 -13.21
C SER A 228 12.42 9.98 -12.63
N SER A 229 13.16 9.84 -11.52
CA SER A 229 14.00 10.91 -10.97
C SER A 229 15.45 10.81 -11.47
N LYS A 230 15.91 9.58 -11.71
CA LYS A 230 17.27 9.22 -12.17
C LYS A 230 17.22 7.92 -12.98
N ASP A 231 18.26 7.67 -13.77
CA ASP A 231 18.34 6.51 -14.69
C ASP A 231 18.12 5.13 -14.03
N TYR A 232 18.37 5.02 -12.72
CA TYR A 232 18.24 3.78 -11.95
C TYR A 232 17.00 3.74 -11.02
N ASP A 233 16.17 4.78 -11.04
CA ASP A 233 15.00 4.95 -10.17
C ASP A 233 13.75 5.20 -11.02
N VAL A 234 13.32 4.16 -11.72
CA VAL A 234 12.19 4.18 -12.67
C VAL A 234 11.02 3.43 -12.08
N SER A 235 9.85 4.07 -12.06
CA SER A 235 8.58 3.44 -11.72
C SER A 235 7.65 3.42 -12.93
N LEU A 236 6.90 2.35 -13.09
CA LEU A 236 5.92 2.21 -14.16
C LEU A 236 4.53 2.60 -13.64
N VAL A 237 3.84 3.48 -14.37
CA VAL A 237 2.45 3.85 -14.10
C VAL A 237 1.58 3.30 -15.22
N THR A 238 0.54 2.55 -14.84
CA THR A 238 -0.47 2.04 -15.77
C THR A 238 -1.84 2.56 -15.35
N ILE A 239 -2.51 3.27 -16.26
CA ILE A 239 -3.88 3.76 -16.05
C ILE A 239 -4.83 2.74 -16.66
N MET A 240 -5.80 2.28 -15.87
CA MET A 240 -6.72 1.24 -16.31
C MET A 240 -8.17 1.61 -16.07
N ARG A 241 -9.07 1.01 -16.86
CA ARG A 241 -10.51 1.12 -16.74
C ARG A 241 -11.11 -0.24 -16.45
N LYS A 242 -11.98 -0.32 -15.46
CA LYS A 242 -12.81 -1.48 -15.18
C LYS A 242 -14.25 -1.17 -15.57
N LYS A 243 -14.95 -2.13 -16.18
CA LYS A 243 -16.28 -1.88 -16.80
C LYS A 243 -17.34 -1.37 -15.81
N ASP A 244 -17.25 -1.78 -14.55
CA ASP A 244 -18.26 -1.49 -13.52
C ASP A 244 -17.79 -0.44 -12.48
N GLU A 245 -16.66 0.22 -12.71
CA GLU A 245 -16.15 1.25 -11.79
C GLU A 245 -16.11 2.63 -12.45
N PRO A 246 -16.61 3.68 -11.76
CA PRO A 246 -16.64 5.03 -12.32
C PRO A 246 -15.27 5.71 -12.31
N LYS A 247 -14.36 5.30 -11.41
CA LYS A 247 -13.00 5.84 -11.31
C LYS A 247 -12.04 4.97 -12.11
N LEU A 248 -11.04 5.61 -12.72
CA LEU A 248 -9.92 4.89 -13.31
C LEU A 248 -8.95 4.43 -12.22
N ILE A 249 -8.20 3.39 -12.51
CA ILE A 249 -7.19 2.84 -11.61
C ILE A 249 -5.83 3.41 -12.01
N TYR A 250 -5.14 4.03 -11.05
CA TYR A 250 -3.74 4.45 -11.14
C TYR A 250 -2.87 3.35 -10.53
N HIS A 251 -2.31 2.48 -11.36
CA HIS A 251 -1.48 1.38 -10.87
C HIS A 251 0.00 1.76 -10.94
N LEU A 252 0.63 1.90 -9.77
CA LEU A 252 2.04 2.20 -9.61
C LEU A 252 2.84 0.92 -9.35
N VAL A 253 3.90 0.73 -10.11
CA VAL A 253 4.94 -0.29 -9.85
C VAL A 253 6.26 0.42 -9.60
N PRO A 254 6.65 0.63 -8.33
CA PRO A 254 7.90 1.27 -7.98
C PRO A 254 9.09 0.31 -8.10
N PRO A 255 10.34 0.82 -8.17
CA PRO A 255 11.52 0.00 -8.42
C PRO A 255 11.81 -1.03 -7.33
N GLU A 256 11.37 -0.78 -6.10
CA GLU A 256 11.40 -1.70 -4.96
C GLU A 256 10.60 -3.00 -5.19
N ASN A 257 9.56 -2.98 -6.04
CA ASN A 257 8.76 -4.17 -6.31
C ASN A 257 9.42 -5.13 -7.31
N ILE A 258 10.34 -4.62 -8.13
CA ILE A 258 11.02 -5.37 -9.21
C ILE A 258 12.40 -5.88 -8.73
N LEU A 259 12.72 -5.75 -7.45
CA LEU A 259 13.99 -6.25 -6.91
C LEU A 259 14.01 -7.79 -6.87
N ASP A 260 15.18 -8.34 -7.17
CA ASP A 260 15.46 -9.76 -6.96
C ASP A 260 15.59 -10.09 -5.46
N GLU A 261 15.68 -11.38 -5.13
CA GLU A 261 15.70 -11.86 -3.75
C GLU A 261 16.95 -11.39 -2.97
N ASP A 262 18.10 -11.36 -3.63
CA ASP A 262 19.37 -10.96 -3.01
C ASP A 262 19.34 -9.46 -2.70
N GLN A 263 18.88 -8.65 -3.65
CA GLN A 263 18.67 -7.22 -3.51
C GLN A 263 17.68 -6.90 -2.37
N GLY A 264 16.57 -7.63 -2.30
CA GLY A 264 15.59 -7.51 -1.22
C GLY A 264 16.16 -7.84 0.15
N MET A 265 16.95 -8.93 0.25
CA MET A 265 17.63 -9.31 1.49
C MET A 265 18.59 -8.21 1.96
N LEU A 266 19.40 -7.66 1.06
CA LEU A 266 20.38 -6.61 1.38
C LEU A 266 19.70 -5.34 1.89
N LEU A 267 18.60 -4.91 1.26
CA LEU A 267 17.83 -3.76 1.75
C LEU A 267 17.26 -4.00 3.14
N ASN A 268 16.69 -5.17 3.40
CA ASN A 268 16.10 -5.46 4.70
C ASN A 268 17.16 -5.45 5.81
N LEU A 269 18.32 -6.06 5.56
CA LEU A 269 19.46 -6.03 6.48
C LEU A 269 19.96 -4.59 6.71
N ALA A 270 20.18 -3.84 5.64
CA ALA A 270 20.68 -2.48 5.71
C ALA A 270 19.70 -1.54 6.44
N ARG A 271 18.40 -1.68 6.19
CA ARG A 271 17.34 -0.95 6.88
C ARG A 271 17.35 -1.24 8.38
N GLY A 272 17.53 -2.51 8.77
CA GLY A 272 17.65 -2.90 10.17
C GLY A 272 18.77 -2.15 10.90
N VAL A 273 19.93 -1.99 10.25
CA VAL A 273 21.08 -1.25 10.79
C VAL A 273 20.83 0.26 10.85
N LEU A 274 20.21 0.84 9.82
CA LEU A 274 19.95 2.28 9.76
C LEU A 274 18.84 2.73 10.72
N ILE A 275 17.84 1.90 11.00
CA ILE A 275 16.80 2.21 12.00
C ILE A 275 17.42 2.35 13.39
N GLU A 276 18.50 1.63 13.70
CA GLU A 276 19.22 1.77 14.98
C GLU A 276 20.00 3.08 15.08
N HIS A 277 20.27 3.76 13.95
CA HIS A 277 21.07 4.97 13.85
C HIS A 277 20.26 6.12 13.22
N GLN A 278 18.98 6.25 13.57
CA GLN A 278 18.16 7.36 13.05
C GLN A 278 18.70 8.73 13.49
N PRO A 279 18.65 9.73 12.58
CA PRO A 279 19.17 11.06 12.85
C PRO A 279 18.34 11.79 13.90
N LYS A 280 19.00 12.59 14.73
CA LYS A 280 18.34 13.40 15.76
C LYS A 280 17.66 14.62 15.13
N ALA A 281 16.69 15.21 15.84
CA ALA A 281 15.94 16.39 15.38
C ALA A 281 16.85 17.56 14.91
N GLU A 282 18.02 17.71 15.52
CA GLU A 282 19.03 18.74 15.20
C GLU A 282 19.65 18.57 13.80
N GLU A 283 19.67 17.33 13.27
CA GLU A 283 20.27 16.98 11.97
C GLU A 283 19.28 17.18 10.80
N PHE A 284 18.03 17.58 11.06
CA PHE A 284 17.01 17.83 10.03
C PHE A 284 16.95 19.29 9.54
N THR A 285 17.91 20.13 9.93
CA THR A 285 17.93 21.55 9.55
C THR A 285 18.25 21.78 8.07
N ASP A 286 18.98 20.87 7.42
CA ASP A 286 19.28 20.87 5.99
C ASP A 286 18.89 19.52 5.39
N THR A 287 17.66 19.43 4.86
CA THR A 287 17.07 18.19 4.36
C THR A 287 17.86 17.58 3.20
N GLU A 288 18.38 18.39 2.28
CA GLU A 288 19.17 17.93 1.13
C GLU A 288 20.52 17.38 1.59
N ARG A 289 21.23 18.10 2.45
CA ARG A 289 22.53 17.63 2.97
C ARG A 289 22.37 16.33 3.76
N THR A 290 21.36 16.24 4.62
CA THR A 290 21.10 15.03 5.41
C THR A 290 20.79 13.85 4.50
N ARG A 291 19.98 14.04 3.45
CA ARG A 291 19.72 12.99 2.46
C ARG A 291 20.99 12.54 1.74
N GLN A 292 21.88 13.45 1.36
CA GLN A 292 23.13 13.10 0.70
C GLN A 292 24.07 12.31 1.61
N VAL A 293 24.14 12.66 2.90
CA VAL A 293 24.93 11.89 3.90
C VAL A 293 24.38 10.48 4.04
N PHE A 294 23.07 10.34 4.25
CA PHE A 294 22.42 9.03 4.39
C PHE A 294 22.52 8.20 3.12
N PHE A 295 22.49 8.82 1.94
CA PHE A 295 22.73 8.13 0.68
C PHE A 295 24.12 7.50 0.63
N ASN A 296 25.16 8.25 0.98
CA ASN A 296 26.54 7.74 0.99
C ASN A 296 26.71 6.61 2.02
N VAL A 297 26.18 6.80 3.24
CA VAL A 297 26.20 5.77 4.30
C VAL A 297 25.45 4.51 3.86
N SER A 298 24.26 4.66 3.25
CA SER A 298 23.46 3.56 2.73
C SER A 298 24.22 2.78 1.67
N ARG A 299 24.88 3.48 0.74
CA ARG A 299 25.66 2.90 -0.33
C ARG A 299 26.84 2.08 0.20
N ASP A 300 27.59 2.63 1.13
CA ASP A 300 28.77 1.97 1.71
C ASP A 300 28.34 0.73 2.54
N LEU A 301 27.26 0.85 3.33
CA LEU A 301 26.68 -0.27 4.08
C LEU A 301 26.19 -1.41 3.17
N LEU A 302 25.49 -1.08 2.08
CA LEU A 302 25.00 -2.07 1.12
C LEU A 302 26.15 -2.79 0.42
N GLN A 303 27.25 -2.08 0.16
CA GLN A 303 28.46 -2.67 -0.43
C GLN A 303 29.12 -3.69 0.52
N ASP A 304 29.26 -3.35 1.80
CA ASP A 304 29.83 -4.24 2.81
C ASP A 304 28.95 -5.48 3.02
N LEU A 305 27.63 -5.30 3.09
CA LEU A 305 26.67 -6.39 3.21
C LEU A 305 26.71 -7.32 1.99
N ALA A 306 26.75 -6.76 0.78
CA ALA A 306 26.86 -7.53 -0.45
C ALA A 306 28.12 -8.39 -0.46
N GLN A 307 29.26 -7.83 -0.06
CA GLN A 307 30.52 -8.57 0.05
C GLN A 307 30.43 -9.70 1.09
N SER A 308 29.84 -9.44 2.27
CA SER A 308 29.68 -10.44 3.33
C SER A 308 28.77 -11.60 2.95
N LYS A 309 27.76 -11.34 2.11
CA LYS A 309 26.77 -12.33 1.65
C LYS A 309 27.13 -12.99 0.32
N GLY A 310 28.22 -12.55 -0.33
CA GLY A 310 28.64 -13.06 -1.63
C GLY A 310 27.75 -12.62 -2.80
N VAL A 311 26.98 -11.55 -2.64
CA VAL A 311 26.09 -10.99 -3.67
C VAL A 311 26.89 -10.02 -4.56
N LYS A 312 26.77 -10.17 -5.88
CA LYS A 312 27.42 -9.25 -6.84
C LYS A 312 26.45 -8.14 -7.21
N LEU A 313 26.79 -6.89 -6.90
CA LEU A 313 26.04 -5.70 -7.29
C LEU A 313 26.81 -4.89 -8.33
N THR A 314 26.11 -4.38 -9.34
CA THR A 314 26.67 -3.36 -10.24
C THR A 314 26.63 -1.97 -9.58
N TYR A 315 27.33 -1.00 -10.19
CA TYR A 315 27.24 0.40 -9.75
C TYR A 315 25.80 0.94 -9.82
N SER A 316 25.03 0.52 -10.83
CA SER A 316 23.62 0.90 -10.98
C SER A 316 22.76 0.30 -9.87
N ASP A 317 22.93 -0.99 -9.58
CA ASP A 317 22.18 -1.67 -8.51
C ASP A 317 22.47 -1.03 -7.16
N LEU A 318 23.74 -0.76 -6.86
CA LEU A 318 24.12 -0.16 -5.58
C LEU A 318 23.48 1.22 -5.36
N ASN A 319 23.45 2.07 -6.40
CA ASN A 319 22.80 3.38 -6.31
C ASN A 319 21.27 3.29 -6.26
N LYS A 320 20.67 2.33 -7.00
CA LYS A 320 19.24 2.03 -6.93
C LYS A 320 18.86 1.64 -5.50
N LEU A 321 19.55 0.65 -4.94
CA LEU A 321 19.31 0.17 -3.58
C LEU A 321 19.52 1.26 -2.53
N ALA A 322 20.60 2.05 -2.63
CA ALA A 322 20.84 3.17 -1.72
C ALA A 322 19.71 4.23 -1.80
N THR A 323 19.20 4.51 -3.00
CA THR A 323 18.08 5.45 -3.19
C THR A 323 16.80 4.93 -2.54
N ILE A 324 16.46 3.67 -2.77
CA ILE A 324 15.30 3.00 -2.15
C ILE A 324 15.44 3.02 -0.62
N LEU A 325 16.63 2.70 -0.11
CA LEU A 325 16.88 2.65 1.32
C LEU A 325 16.70 4.02 1.99
N VAL A 326 17.23 5.09 1.38
CA VAL A 326 17.04 6.48 1.85
C VAL A 326 15.57 6.87 1.85
N ARG A 327 14.84 6.54 0.77
CA ARG A 327 13.41 6.84 0.61
C ARG A 327 12.57 6.23 1.73
N HIS A 328 12.86 4.99 2.11
CA HIS A 328 12.08 4.23 3.10
C HIS A 328 12.58 4.39 4.55
N THR A 329 13.74 5.01 4.77
CA THR A 329 14.27 5.27 6.12
C THR A 329 13.98 6.71 6.56
N ILE A 330 14.69 7.68 5.97
CA ILE A 330 14.56 9.10 6.31
C ILE A 330 13.54 9.83 5.43
N GLY A 331 13.23 9.30 4.25
CA GLY A 331 12.26 9.87 3.32
C GLY A 331 10.79 9.57 3.64
N PHE A 332 9.90 9.86 2.69
CA PHE A 332 8.45 9.67 2.79
C PHE A 332 7.94 8.43 2.02
N GLY A 333 8.80 7.44 1.76
CA GLY A 333 8.38 6.20 1.10
C GLY A 333 7.75 6.46 -0.27
N LEU A 334 6.64 5.79 -0.56
CA LEU A 334 5.93 5.89 -1.84
C LEU A 334 5.32 7.28 -2.12
N ILE A 335 5.12 8.12 -1.12
CA ILE A 335 4.69 9.51 -1.34
C ILE A 335 5.71 10.24 -2.22
N GLU A 336 7.00 9.98 -2.05
CA GLU A 336 8.03 10.58 -2.89
C GLU A 336 7.93 10.11 -4.33
N VAL A 337 7.62 8.82 -4.55
CA VAL A 337 7.43 8.25 -5.90
C VAL A 337 6.20 8.88 -6.57
N LEU A 338 5.08 9.01 -5.86
CA LEU A 338 3.90 9.69 -6.37
C LEU A 338 4.19 11.15 -6.73
N LEU A 339 4.95 11.86 -5.90
CA LEU A 339 5.29 13.25 -6.14
C LEU A 339 6.25 13.48 -7.32
N GLN A 340 6.97 12.43 -7.76
CA GLN A 340 7.76 12.47 -8.99
C GLN A 340 6.89 12.49 -10.26
N ASP A 341 5.65 12.00 -10.20
CA ASP A 341 4.74 12.05 -11.35
C ASP A 341 4.29 13.49 -11.61
N LYS A 342 4.76 14.04 -12.74
CA LYS A 342 4.44 15.40 -13.16
C LYS A 342 2.96 15.61 -13.48
N LYS A 343 2.23 14.54 -13.78
CA LYS A 343 0.81 14.55 -14.13
C LYS A 343 -0.10 14.49 -12.90
N LEU A 344 0.42 14.21 -11.71
CA LEU A 344 -0.38 14.25 -10.47
C LEU A 344 -0.46 15.68 -9.91
N GLN A 345 -1.67 16.06 -9.48
CA GLN A 345 -1.99 17.36 -8.89
C GLN A 345 -2.26 17.25 -7.38
N ASP A 346 -3.15 16.34 -7.00
CA ASP A 346 -3.56 16.12 -5.62
C ASP A 346 -3.40 14.63 -5.27
N ILE A 347 -2.96 14.33 -4.06
CA ILE A 347 -2.84 13.00 -3.48
C ILE A 347 -3.55 13.04 -2.13
N THR A 348 -4.55 12.18 -1.93
CA THR A 348 -5.41 12.19 -0.73
C THR A 348 -5.38 10.83 -0.04
N LEU A 349 -5.15 10.86 1.27
CA LEU A 349 -5.09 9.70 2.15
C LEU A 349 -6.17 9.87 3.21
N ASN A 350 -7.25 9.09 3.11
CA ASN A 350 -8.41 9.19 4.01
C ASN A 350 -8.28 8.18 5.17
N ALA A 351 -8.63 8.60 6.38
CA ALA A 351 -8.65 7.72 7.53
C ALA A 351 -9.80 6.68 7.42
N PRO A 352 -9.62 5.43 7.88
CA PRO A 352 -8.36 4.82 8.33
C PRO A 352 -7.46 4.48 7.12
N VAL A 353 -6.31 5.14 7.01
CA VAL A 353 -5.46 5.14 5.80
C VAL A 353 -4.91 3.75 5.46
N SER A 354 -4.76 2.86 6.45
CA SER A 354 -4.30 1.48 6.25
C SER A 354 -5.33 0.54 5.61
N MET A 355 -6.58 0.98 5.51
CA MET A 355 -7.69 0.22 4.93
C MET A 355 -8.26 0.88 3.68
N VAL A 356 -7.91 2.13 3.42
CA VAL A 356 -8.43 2.92 2.31
C VAL A 356 -7.28 3.25 1.35
N PRO A 357 -7.36 2.87 0.07
CA PRO A 357 -6.30 3.15 -0.88
C PRO A 357 -6.11 4.66 -1.07
N VAL A 358 -4.91 5.05 -1.47
CA VAL A 358 -4.60 6.45 -1.78
C VAL A 358 -5.40 6.86 -3.02
N PHE A 359 -6.04 8.03 -2.95
CA PHE A 359 -6.69 8.66 -4.10
C PHE A 359 -5.73 9.65 -4.74
N VAL A 360 -5.67 9.65 -6.07
CA VAL A 360 -4.81 10.59 -6.80
C VAL A 360 -5.64 11.34 -7.83
N ARG A 361 -5.38 12.64 -7.98
CA ARG A 361 -5.97 13.45 -9.04
C ARG A 361 -4.95 13.62 -10.16
N HIS A 362 -5.21 12.92 -11.26
CA HIS A 362 -4.36 12.93 -12.45
C HIS A 362 -4.84 13.98 -13.46
N GLN A 363 -3.92 14.74 -14.05
CA GLN A 363 -4.21 15.85 -14.94
C GLN A 363 -5.11 15.47 -16.14
N ASN A 364 -4.91 14.27 -16.70
CA ASN A 364 -5.66 13.82 -17.88
C ASN A 364 -6.86 12.92 -17.56
N TYR A 365 -6.90 12.34 -16.35
CA TYR A 365 -7.82 11.24 -15.99
C TYR A 365 -8.70 11.56 -14.78
N ASP A 366 -8.57 12.78 -14.24
CA ASP A 366 -9.23 13.25 -13.02
C ASP A 366 -8.94 12.33 -11.82
N GLU A 367 -9.90 12.13 -10.92
CA GLU A 367 -9.73 11.32 -9.73
C GLU A 367 -9.61 9.82 -10.07
N CYS A 368 -8.49 9.23 -9.69
CA CYS A 368 -8.15 7.83 -9.86
C CYS A 368 -7.98 7.13 -8.51
N LEU A 369 -8.35 5.85 -8.44
CA LEU A 369 -8.04 4.97 -7.32
C LEU A 369 -6.64 4.39 -7.51
N SER A 370 -5.74 4.51 -6.52
CA SER A 370 -4.42 3.88 -6.64
C SER A 370 -4.39 2.47 -6.06
N ASN A 371 -3.38 1.68 -6.43
CA ASN A 371 -3.08 0.37 -5.82
C ASN A 371 -2.30 0.47 -4.49
N ILE A 372 -2.22 1.66 -3.88
CA ILE A 372 -1.34 1.96 -2.75
C ILE A 372 -2.14 1.95 -1.44
N LEU A 373 -1.71 1.14 -0.48
CA LEU A 373 -2.28 1.03 0.86
C LEU A 373 -1.16 1.20 1.91
N PRO A 374 -0.95 2.42 2.45
CA PRO A 374 0.10 2.68 3.45
C PRO A 374 -0.09 1.89 4.74
N SER A 375 0.99 1.48 5.41
CA SER A 375 0.87 0.90 6.76
C SER A 375 0.69 1.99 7.82
N GLN A 376 0.24 1.57 9.01
CA GLN A 376 0.15 2.47 10.16
C GLN A 376 1.52 3.06 10.56
N GLU A 377 2.59 2.26 10.49
CA GLU A 377 3.94 2.72 10.77
C GLU A 377 4.42 3.80 9.78
N ASP A 378 4.12 3.64 8.49
CA ASP A 378 4.44 4.65 7.47
C ASP A 378 3.66 5.94 7.74
N ILE A 379 2.36 5.82 8.03
CA ILE A 379 1.48 6.94 8.37
C ILE A 379 2.04 7.74 9.57
N ASP A 380 2.32 7.05 10.68
CA ASP A 380 2.82 7.69 11.90
C ASP A 380 4.22 8.29 11.70
N SER A 381 5.08 7.60 10.94
CA SER A 381 6.41 8.07 10.54
C SER A 381 6.33 9.36 9.73
N TRP A 382 5.42 9.45 8.76
CA TRP A 382 5.20 10.66 7.98
C TRP A 382 4.70 11.81 8.84
N ALA A 383 3.74 11.57 9.74
CA ALA A 383 3.25 12.59 10.67
C ALA A 383 4.37 13.14 11.55
N ALA A 384 5.22 12.27 12.10
CA ALA A 384 6.36 12.67 12.91
C ALA A 384 7.39 13.49 12.11
N LYS A 385 7.69 13.08 10.87
CA LYS A 385 8.61 13.80 9.96
C LYS A 385 8.06 15.17 9.58
N PHE A 386 6.78 15.28 9.23
CA PHE A 386 6.16 16.57 8.90
C PHE A 386 6.09 17.50 10.12
N ARG A 387 5.83 16.95 11.32
CA ARG A 387 5.93 17.69 12.58
C ARG A 387 7.33 18.29 12.78
N LEU A 388 8.36 17.51 12.52
CA LEU A 388 9.75 17.95 12.64
C LEU A 388 10.12 19.02 11.61
N ILE A 389 9.79 18.80 10.33
CA ILE A 389 10.07 19.77 9.24
C ILE A 389 9.32 21.09 9.47
N SER A 390 8.07 21.02 9.94
CA SER A 390 7.26 22.21 10.16
C SER A 390 7.63 22.99 11.44
N GLY A 391 8.29 22.34 12.40
CA GLY A 391 8.53 22.88 13.75
C GLY A 391 7.24 23.14 14.54
N ARG A 392 6.11 22.53 14.15
CA ARG A 392 4.78 22.76 14.75
C ARG A 392 4.26 21.49 15.41
N PRO A 393 3.45 21.61 16.47
CA PRO A 393 2.81 20.45 17.08
C PRO A 393 1.79 19.81 16.14
N LEU A 394 1.63 18.50 16.28
CA LEU A 394 0.52 17.71 15.77
C LEU A 394 0.18 16.72 16.89
N ASP A 395 -0.73 17.12 17.78
CA ASP A 395 -1.27 16.33 18.90
C ASP A 395 -2.79 16.50 19.01
N GLU A 396 -3.46 15.87 19.99
CA GLU A 396 -4.92 15.98 20.15
C GLU A 396 -5.39 17.40 20.47
N SER A 397 -4.54 18.23 21.06
CA SER A 397 -4.82 19.65 21.32
C SER A 397 -4.63 20.52 20.08
N ASN A 398 -3.78 20.09 19.15
CA ASN A 398 -3.47 20.74 17.88
C ASN A 398 -3.65 19.74 16.72
N PRO A 399 -4.91 19.37 16.38
CA PRO A 399 -5.19 18.24 15.48
C PRO A 399 -5.02 18.58 13.99
N ILE A 400 -4.48 19.75 13.65
CA ILE A 400 -4.30 20.23 12.27
C ILE A 400 -2.84 20.65 12.10
N LEU A 401 -2.17 20.10 11.10
CA LEU A 401 -0.86 20.56 10.65
C LEU A 401 -0.91 20.94 9.17
N ASP A 402 -0.52 22.16 8.84
CA ASP A 402 -0.34 22.64 7.47
C ASP A 402 1.13 23.02 7.27
N THR A 403 1.78 22.33 6.35
CA THR A 403 3.21 22.44 6.09
C THR A 403 3.51 22.26 4.61
N GLN A 404 4.79 22.35 4.26
CA GLN A 404 5.29 22.12 2.92
C GLN A 404 6.40 21.07 2.93
N LEU A 405 6.46 20.34 1.83
CA LEU A 405 7.50 19.39 1.52
C LEU A 405 8.28 19.92 0.32
N GLU A 406 9.58 20.10 0.50
CA GLU A 406 10.52 20.42 -0.58
C GLU A 406 11.50 19.25 -0.70
N LEU A 407 11.50 18.58 -1.85
CA LEU A 407 12.35 17.43 -2.17
C LEU A 407 13.00 17.66 -3.54
N GLY A 408 14.27 18.04 -3.56
CA GLY A 408 14.95 18.45 -4.79
C GLY A 408 14.18 19.56 -5.53
N LYS A 409 13.62 19.23 -6.70
CA LYS A 409 12.82 20.16 -7.52
C LYS A 409 11.31 20.12 -7.21
N VAL A 410 10.88 19.10 -6.48
CA VAL A 410 9.47 18.85 -6.18
C VAL A 410 9.06 19.65 -4.95
N ARG A 411 7.94 20.35 -5.06
CA ARG A 411 7.32 21.08 -3.94
C ARG A 411 5.88 20.63 -3.78
N ALA A 412 5.44 20.39 -2.56
CA ALA A 412 4.06 20.05 -2.25
C ALA A 412 3.60 20.70 -0.95
N ARG A 413 2.35 21.17 -0.92
CA ARG A 413 1.67 21.52 0.33
C ARG A 413 1.10 20.26 0.96
N ILE A 414 1.27 20.13 2.27
CA ILE A 414 0.82 18.98 3.05
C ILE A 414 -0.10 19.49 4.14
N ALA A 415 -1.36 19.07 4.10
CA ALA A 415 -2.31 19.23 5.19
C ALA A 415 -2.50 17.87 5.86
N ILE A 416 -2.39 17.84 7.18
CA ILE A 416 -2.54 16.64 8.01
C ILE A 416 -3.57 16.94 9.08
N ILE A 417 -4.51 16.03 9.28
CA ILE A 417 -5.46 16.08 10.40
C ILE A 417 -5.40 14.80 11.20
N GLN A 418 -5.76 14.88 12.48
CA GLN A 418 -5.86 13.72 13.35
C GLN A 418 -7.00 13.86 14.38
N ARG A 419 -7.11 12.89 15.30
CA ARG A 419 -8.06 12.94 16.42
C ARG A 419 -7.86 14.20 17.28
N PRO A 420 -8.93 14.82 17.79
CA PRO A 420 -10.34 14.44 17.65
C PRO A 420 -11.01 14.93 16.35
N LEU A 421 -10.34 15.74 15.52
CA LEU A 421 -10.93 16.30 14.29
C LEU A 421 -11.24 15.23 13.24
N SER A 422 -10.36 14.23 13.13
CA SER A 422 -10.54 13.04 12.31
C SER A 422 -10.73 11.83 13.22
N PRO A 423 -11.97 11.35 13.43
CA PRO A 423 -12.27 10.27 14.38
C PRO A 423 -11.51 8.98 14.09
N ASP A 424 -11.31 8.67 12.82
CA ASP A 424 -10.69 7.41 12.37
C ASP A 424 -9.15 7.47 12.33
N GLY A 425 -8.54 8.58 12.77
CA GLY A 425 -7.08 8.72 12.88
C GLY A 425 -6.49 9.75 11.92
N LEU A 426 -5.23 9.55 11.53
CA LEU A 426 -4.50 10.46 10.65
C LEU A 426 -5.08 10.45 9.23
N ALA A 427 -5.19 11.63 8.62
CA ALA A 427 -5.53 11.79 7.20
C ALA A 427 -4.68 12.91 6.58
N TYR A 428 -4.38 12.80 5.28
CA TYR A 428 -3.46 13.67 4.58
C TYR A 428 -4.08 14.16 3.28
N ALA A 429 -3.86 15.44 2.98
CA ALA A 429 -4.09 16.02 1.66
C ALA A 429 -2.79 16.66 1.19
N ILE A 430 -2.28 16.14 0.08
CA ILE A 430 -1.00 16.54 -0.51
C ILE A 430 -1.31 17.19 -1.84
N ARG A 431 -0.94 18.46 -2.00
CA ARG A 431 -1.11 19.20 -3.23
C ARG A 431 0.24 19.49 -3.85
N ARG A 432 0.51 18.86 -4.99
CA ARG A 432 1.77 19.01 -5.71
C ARG A 432 1.79 20.35 -6.44
N HIS A 433 2.85 21.12 -6.25
CA HIS A 433 3.08 22.34 -7.01
C HIS A 433 3.80 22.02 -8.31
N ARG A 434 3.44 22.75 -9.36
CA ARG A 434 4.14 22.65 -10.63
C ARG A 434 5.57 23.18 -10.47
N GLU A 435 6.56 22.40 -10.90
CA GLU A 435 7.97 22.80 -10.85
C GLU A 435 8.23 24.04 -11.72
N GLU A 436 7.68 24.01 -12.93
CA GLU A 436 7.80 25.10 -13.91
C GLU A 436 6.55 25.99 -13.86
N PRO A 437 6.70 27.31 -13.64
CA PRO A 437 5.56 28.21 -13.62
C PRO A 437 4.86 28.24 -14.98
N TRP A 438 3.57 28.58 -14.95
CA TRP A 438 2.86 28.91 -16.18
C TRP A 438 3.42 30.19 -16.78
N THR A 439 3.48 30.24 -18.11
CA THR A 439 3.90 31.41 -18.89
C THR A 439 2.79 31.79 -19.87
N PHE A 440 2.76 33.04 -20.34
CA PHE A 440 1.80 33.45 -21.36
C PHE A 440 1.84 32.60 -22.63
N PRO A 441 3.02 32.26 -23.20
CA PRO A 441 3.10 31.33 -24.32
C PRO A 441 2.39 30.00 -24.04
N LEU A 442 2.54 29.46 -22.82
CA LEU A 442 1.90 28.21 -22.42
C LEU A 442 0.38 28.37 -22.27
N PHE A 443 -0.11 29.48 -21.71
CA PHE A 443 -1.56 29.76 -21.65
C PHE A 443 -2.17 29.89 -23.06
N VAL A 444 -1.46 30.53 -23.99
CA VAL A 444 -1.86 30.66 -25.41
C VAL A 444 -1.87 29.30 -26.10
N GLN A 445 -0.82 28.49 -25.91
CA GLN A 445 -0.72 27.14 -26.47
C GLN A 445 -1.88 26.25 -26.01
N ASN A 446 -2.25 26.37 -24.73
CA ASN A 446 -3.40 25.64 -24.15
C ASN A 446 -4.75 26.31 -24.43
N LYS A 447 -4.78 27.35 -25.28
CA LYS A 447 -6.00 28.08 -25.69
C LYS A 447 -6.82 28.65 -24.54
N MET A 448 -6.18 28.90 -23.39
CA MET A 448 -6.82 29.50 -22.22
C MET A 448 -6.93 31.03 -22.36
N ILE A 449 -5.97 31.65 -23.05
CA ILE A 449 -5.99 33.05 -23.47
C ILE A 449 -5.56 33.13 -24.92
N ASN A 450 -5.91 34.21 -25.63
CA ASN A 450 -5.38 34.47 -26.96
C ASN A 450 -4.15 35.39 -26.88
N PRO A 451 -3.32 35.48 -27.94
CA PRO A 451 -2.12 36.32 -27.94
C PRO A 451 -2.39 37.80 -27.66
N LEU A 452 -3.52 38.33 -28.11
CA LEU A 452 -3.91 39.72 -27.87
C LEU A 452 -4.15 39.98 -26.38
N ALA A 453 -4.87 39.10 -25.70
CA ALA A 453 -5.12 39.20 -24.26
C ALA A 453 -3.82 39.09 -23.47
N ALA A 454 -2.92 38.18 -23.86
CA ALA A 454 -1.57 38.08 -23.26
C ALA A 454 -0.79 39.39 -23.42
N GLY A 455 -0.77 39.97 -24.63
CA GLY A 455 -0.10 41.25 -24.90
C GLY A 455 -0.70 42.42 -24.11
N VAL A 456 -2.04 42.49 -24.00
CA VAL A 456 -2.71 43.51 -23.19
C VAL A 456 -2.35 43.36 -21.72
N MET A 457 -2.34 42.15 -21.18
CA MET A 457 -1.95 41.90 -19.79
C MET A 457 -0.48 42.27 -19.53
N SER A 458 0.44 41.88 -20.42
CA SER A 458 1.86 42.27 -20.35
C SER A 458 2.02 43.79 -20.35
N PHE A 459 1.30 44.50 -21.23
CA PHE A 459 1.29 45.96 -21.29
C PHE A 459 0.75 46.60 -19.99
N LEU A 460 -0.25 46.00 -19.34
CA LEU A 460 -0.76 46.49 -18.06
C LEU A 460 0.26 46.31 -16.92
N VAL A 461 1.01 45.21 -16.92
CA VAL A 461 2.10 44.97 -15.95
C VAL A 461 3.23 45.98 -16.15
N ASP A 462 3.67 46.20 -17.40
CA ASP A 462 4.68 47.20 -17.74
C ASP A 462 4.23 48.62 -17.31
N GLY A 463 2.94 48.93 -17.50
CA GLY A 463 2.30 50.15 -17.02
C GLY A 463 2.09 50.26 -15.51
N SER A 464 2.63 49.33 -14.70
CA SER A 464 2.53 49.29 -13.24
C SER A 464 1.09 49.37 -12.71
N ARG A 465 0.15 48.73 -13.41
CA ARG A 465 -1.27 48.76 -13.05
C ARG A 465 -1.57 47.75 -11.94
N THR A 466 -2.40 48.15 -10.99
CA THR A 466 -2.94 47.25 -9.98
C THR A 466 -3.98 46.32 -10.63
N MET A 467 -3.84 45.01 -10.40
CA MET A 467 -4.70 43.99 -10.97
C MET A 467 -5.24 43.08 -9.87
N LEU A 468 -6.50 42.65 -10.00
CA LEU A 468 -7.11 41.62 -9.17
C LEU A 468 -7.55 40.47 -10.06
N LEU A 469 -7.04 39.27 -9.77
CA LEU A 469 -7.45 38.06 -10.47
C LEU A 469 -8.60 37.39 -9.70
N ALA A 470 -9.79 37.38 -10.28
CA ALA A 470 -10.98 36.79 -9.69
C ALA A 470 -11.40 35.51 -10.44
N GLY A 471 -12.11 34.62 -9.74
CA GLY A 471 -12.55 33.34 -10.27
C GLY A 471 -12.83 32.32 -9.18
N THR A 472 -13.51 31.24 -9.53
CA THR A 472 -13.87 30.14 -8.62
C THR A 472 -12.64 29.36 -8.14
N ARG A 473 -12.81 28.48 -7.15
CA ARG A 473 -11.74 27.58 -6.70
C ARG A 473 -11.23 26.76 -7.90
N SER A 474 -9.91 26.60 -7.99
CA SER A 474 -9.23 25.87 -9.07
C SER A 474 -9.39 26.43 -10.49
N SER A 475 -9.84 27.67 -10.66
CA SER A 475 -9.94 28.33 -11.98
C SER A 475 -8.61 28.81 -12.58
N GLY A 476 -7.46 28.47 -11.98
CA GLY A 476 -6.13 28.87 -12.47
C GLY A 476 -5.65 30.27 -12.05
N LYS A 477 -6.28 30.92 -11.08
CA LYS A 477 -5.91 32.29 -10.61
C LYS A 477 -4.43 32.42 -10.25
N THR A 478 -3.94 31.59 -9.33
CA THR A 478 -2.55 31.63 -8.87
C THR A 478 -1.57 31.32 -10.01
N SER A 479 -1.96 30.46 -10.95
CA SER A 479 -1.16 30.15 -12.14
C SER A 479 -1.04 31.37 -13.08
N LEU A 480 -2.14 32.09 -13.28
CA LEU A 480 -2.13 33.32 -14.08
C LEU A 480 -1.33 34.43 -13.36
N LEU A 481 -1.47 34.56 -12.03
CA LEU A 481 -0.69 35.49 -11.22
C LEU A 481 0.81 35.20 -11.35
N GLY A 482 1.22 33.95 -11.21
CA GLY A 482 2.61 33.53 -11.39
C GLY A 482 3.15 33.85 -12.78
N SER A 483 2.32 33.75 -13.82
CA SER A 483 2.72 34.15 -15.18
C SER A 483 2.86 35.66 -15.34
N LEU A 484 1.98 36.46 -14.73
CA LEU A 484 2.06 37.92 -14.72
C LEU A 484 3.31 38.41 -13.99
N MET A 485 3.74 37.71 -12.94
CA MET A 485 4.98 38.04 -12.23
C MET A 485 6.22 37.94 -13.12
N LEU A 486 6.22 37.07 -14.14
CA LEU A 486 7.31 36.97 -15.12
C LEU A 486 7.35 38.13 -16.11
N GLU A 487 6.29 38.92 -16.20
CA GLU A 487 6.22 40.12 -17.04
C GLU A 487 6.70 41.37 -16.29
N ILE A 488 6.96 41.27 -14.98
CA ILE A 488 7.55 42.36 -14.20
C ILE A 488 9.01 42.52 -14.63
N ILE A 489 9.44 43.74 -14.97
CA ILE A 489 10.83 43.99 -15.35
C ILE A 489 11.75 43.66 -14.16
N PRO A 490 12.82 42.84 -14.31
CA PRO A 490 13.67 42.38 -13.21
C PRO A 490 14.32 43.48 -12.34
N LYS A 491 14.39 44.73 -12.84
CA LYS A 491 14.88 45.88 -12.08
C LYS A 491 13.98 46.29 -10.90
N TYR A 492 12.71 45.86 -10.91
CA TYR A 492 11.76 46.19 -9.86
C TYR A 492 11.75 45.10 -8.79
N ARG A 493 11.78 45.54 -7.53
CA ARG A 493 11.67 44.65 -6.38
C ARG A 493 10.26 44.10 -6.25
N ILE A 494 10.12 42.84 -5.86
CA ILE A 494 8.85 42.15 -5.64
C ILE A 494 8.77 41.71 -4.17
N ILE A 495 7.63 41.98 -3.53
CA ILE A 495 7.28 41.37 -2.23
C ILE A 495 6.05 40.51 -2.43
N VAL A 496 6.19 39.22 -2.11
CA VAL A 496 5.11 38.24 -2.17
C VAL A 496 4.65 37.94 -0.75
N ILE A 497 3.35 38.09 -0.48
CA ILE A 497 2.72 37.73 0.78
C ILE A 497 1.75 36.59 0.49
N GLU A 498 1.93 35.45 1.14
CA GLU A 498 1.11 34.26 0.90
C GLU A 498 0.74 33.58 2.23
N ASP A 499 -0.49 33.09 2.34
CA ASP A 499 -0.84 32.18 3.44
C ASP A 499 -0.38 30.73 3.15
N SER A 500 -0.33 30.36 1.88
CA SER A 500 0.28 29.13 1.38
C SER A 500 1.25 29.45 0.26
N LEU A 501 2.51 29.03 0.37
CA LEU A 501 3.57 29.39 -0.58
C LEU A 501 3.37 28.61 -1.89
N GLU A 502 2.57 29.14 -2.81
CA GLU A 502 2.25 28.54 -4.10
C GLU A 502 3.03 29.20 -5.26
N LEU A 503 3.41 30.47 -5.10
CA LEU A 503 4.02 31.28 -6.15
C LEU A 503 5.46 30.86 -6.47
N PRO A 504 5.91 31.06 -7.73
CA PRO A 504 7.17 30.52 -8.24
C PRO A 504 8.42 31.32 -7.83
N VAL A 505 8.50 31.75 -6.56
CA VAL A 505 9.58 32.62 -6.05
C VAL A 505 10.98 32.08 -6.36
N GLU A 506 11.25 30.80 -6.11
CA GLU A 506 12.58 30.23 -6.38
C GLU A 506 12.93 30.20 -7.87
N SER A 507 11.92 30.02 -8.74
CA SER A 507 12.12 30.08 -10.19
C SER A 507 12.46 31.51 -10.63
N LEU A 508 11.81 32.53 -10.06
CA LEU A 508 12.13 33.93 -10.33
C LEU A 508 13.52 34.32 -9.77
N ARG A 509 13.91 33.83 -8.60
CA ARG A 509 15.28 34.06 -8.07
C ARG A 509 16.37 33.52 -8.97
N LYS A 510 16.15 32.36 -9.59
CA LYS A 510 17.07 31.79 -10.59
C LYS A 510 17.18 32.65 -11.86
N LEU A 511 16.18 33.49 -12.12
CA LEU A 511 16.16 34.48 -13.19
C LEU A 511 16.62 35.88 -12.70
N GLU A 512 17.28 35.95 -11.53
CA GLU A 512 17.87 37.16 -10.95
C GLU A 512 16.88 38.26 -10.55
N TYR A 513 15.61 37.92 -10.28
CA TYR A 513 14.66 38.87 -9.70
C TYR A 513 14.98 39.18 -8.23
N ASP A 514 14.89 40.45 -7.84
CA ASP A 514 14.86 40.86 -6.42
C ASP A 514 13.47 40.57 -5.83
N ILE A 515 13.33 39.39 -5.21
CA ILE A 515 12.05 38.91 -4.70
C ILE A 515 12.15 38.42 -3.25
N LEU A 516 11.34 39.07 -2.41
CA LEU A 516 11.14 38.69 -1.02
C LEU A 516 9.83 37.92 -0.86
N ARG A 517 9.87 36.78 -0.18
CA ARG A 517 8.69 35.97 0.16
C ARG A 517 8.38 36.12 1.65
N MET A 518 7.12 36.41 1.97
CA MET A 518 6.59 36.52 3.32
C MET A 518 5.45 35.53 3.49
N LYS A 519 5.52 34.69 4.53
CA LYS A 519 4.42 33.79 4.91
C LYS A 519 3.57 34.44 5.98
N VAL A 520 2.26 34.46 5.78
CA VAL A 520 1.29 34.91 6.78
C VAL A 520 0.38 33.76 7.20
N ARG A 521 -0.32 33.94 8.31
CA ARG A 521 -1.31 32.98 8.79
C ARG A 521 -2.51 32.95 7.86
N SER A 522 -2.99 31.75 7.56
CA SER A 522 -4.27 31.62 6.87
C SER A 522 -5.40 32.18 7.72
N ALA A 523 -6.31 32.95 7.12
CA ALA A 523 -7.45 33.53 7.82
C ALA A 523 -8.38 32.49 8.46
N LEU A 524 -8.29 31.23 8.01
CA LEU A 524 -9.11 30.11 8.46
C LEU A 524 -8.56 29.41 9.72
N LEU A 525 -7.30 29.65 10.10
CA LEU A 525 -6.63 28.96 11.21
C LEU A 525 -6.40 29.92 12.39
N LYS A 526 -6.81 29.51 13.60
CA LYS A 526 -6.57 30.23 14.86
C LYS A 526 -5.23 29.85 15.53
N THR A 527 -4.26 29.38 14.76
CA THR A 527 -2.94 29.00 15.30
C THR A 527 -2.18 30.23 15.75
N THR A 528 -1.46 30.12 16.88
CA THR A 528 -0.81 31.26 17.56
C THR A 528 0.61 31.54 17.08
N THR A 529 1.21 30.66 16.29
CA THR A 529 2.62 30.74 15.88
C THR A 529 2.86 31.51 14.58
N GLU A 530 1.84 31.73 13.74
CA GLU A 530 1.97 32.49 12.48
C GLU A 530 1.50 33.95 12.63
N VAL A 531 2.16 34.85 11.90
CA VAL A 531 1.88 36.29 11.87
C VAL A 531 0.62 36.58 11.05
N SER A 532 -0.22 37.54 11.45
CA SER A 532 -1.45 37.85 10.72
C SER A 532 -1.18 38.44 9.32
N ALA A 533 -2.13 38.29 8.40
CA ALA A 533 -2.05 38.92 7.08
C ALA A 533 -1.97 40.47 7.17
N GLU A 534 -2.67 41.05 8.15
CA GLU A 534 -2.63 42.49 8.43
C GLU A 534 -1.22 42.96 8.82
N ASP A 535 -0.55 42.23 9.72
CA ASP A 535 0.82 42.53 10.13
C ASP A 535 1.81 42.33 8.97
N GLY A 536 1.59 41.29 8.16
CA GLY A 536 2.39 41.05 6.94
C GLY A 536 2.31 42.22 5.97
N ILE A 537 1.10 42.70 5.66
CA ILE A 537 0.87 43.85 4.77
C ILE A 537 1.45 45.14 5.39
N ARG A 538 1.23 45.39 6.68
CA ARG A 538 1.81 46.58 7.34
C ARG A 538 3.34 46.56 7.33
N THR A 539 3.92 45.38 7.46
CA THR A 539 5.37 45.20 7.43
C THR A 539 5.92 45.41 6.03
N SER A 540 5.26 44.89 4.98
CA SER A 540 5.73 45.05 3.60
C SER A 540 5.82 46.52 3.17
N LEU A 541 4.88 47.36 3.62
CA LEU A 541 4.90 48.81 3.39
C LEU A 541 6.13 49.52 3.99
N ARG A 542 6.86 48.88 4.92
CA ARG A 542 8.09 49.40 5.53
C ARG A 542 9.38 48.83 4.90
N LEU A 543 9.25 47.90 3.97
CA LEU A 543 10.39 47.24 3.33
C LEU A 543 10.85 47.94 2.03
N GLY A 544 10.24 49.08 1.70
CA GLY A 544 10.60 49.93 0.56
C GLY A 544 9.70 49.74 -0.66
N ASP A 545 9.97 50.52 -1.71
CA ASP A 545 9.21 50.50 -2.95
C ASP A 545 9.33 49.13 -3.63
N SER A 546 8.19 48.48 -3.84
CA SER A 546 8.12 47.13 -4.38
C SER A 546 6.77 46.86 -5.04
N SER A 547 6.78 45.97 -6.03
CA SER A 547 5.56 45.35 -6.55
C SER A 547 5.04 44.38 -5.50
N LEU A 548 3.91 44.71 -4.88
CA LEU A 548 3.28 43.90 -3.85
C LEU A 548 2.35 42.87 -4.49
N ILE A 549 2.61 41.59 -4.22
CA ILE A 549 1.80 40.45 -4.65
C ILE A 549 1.19 39.81 -3.40
N ILE A 550 -0.13 39.59 -3.41
CA ILE A 550 -0.93 39.07 -2.29
C ILE A 550 -1.73 37.86 -2.74
#